data_AF-A0A2E5PPF1-F1
#
_entry.id   AF-A0A2E5PPF1-F1
#
_cell.length_a   1.000
_cell.length_b   1.000
_cell.length_c   1.000
_cell.angle_alpha   90.00
_cell.angle_beta   90.00
_cell.angle_gamma   90.00
#
_symmetry.space_group_name_H-M   'P 1'
#
loop_
_entity.id
_entity.type
_entity.pdbx_description
1 polymer ?
#
loop_
_entity_poly.entity_id
_entity_poly.type
_entity_poly.pdbx_seq_one_letter_code
_entity_poly.pdbx_strand_id
1 'polypeptide(L)'
;ELTGGVEIDYLRPSPHCGIKMQNVRVPAENMLGPEGDAFDAISLPMRRTEDAIFAASKAGAIRHLLKHICAEAPTLANNEESLTELGKLSAASAGLGALAFQGAELLDIDPVGNADAVGAIAASAREWASSLHERITALIDTTQWTPSPTLAAACLDLGKSLGIARGAYAIQARRRGVALFERTTEINTS
;
A
#
# COMPACT_ATOMS: atom_id res chain seq x y z
N GLU A 1 -11.12 -5.35 -28.52
CA GLU A 1 -10.56 -4.02 -28.83
C GLU A 1 -10.13 -3.39 -27.50
N LEU A 2 -8.87 -2.94 -27.38
CA LEU A 2 -8.46 -2.14 -26.22
C LEU A 2 -9.13 -0.78 -26.34
N THR A 3 -9.86 -0.36 -25.31
CA THR A 3 -10.38 1.01 -25.26
C THR A 3 -9.33 1.93 -24.65
N GLY A 4 -9.44 3.23 -24.91
CA GLY A 4 -8.65 4.23 -24.18
C GLY A 4 -8.77 3.96 -22.68
N GLY A 5 -7.63 3.72 -22.03
CA GLY A 5 -7.55 3.53 -20.59
C GLY A 5 -7.70 4.85 -19.85
N VAL A 6 -7.72 4.78 -18.52
CA VAL A 6 -7.50 5.98 -17.70
C VAL A 6 -6.05 6.40 -17.92
N GLU A 7 -5.84 7.60 -18.49
CA GLU A 7 -4.49 8.15 -18.55
C GLU A 7 -4.04 8.49 -17.13
N ILE A 8 -3.03 7.74 -16.67
CA ILE A 8 -2.35 8.03 -15.42
C ILE A 8 -0.90 8.44 -15.68
N ASP A 9 -0.42 9.36 -14.85
CA ASP A 9 0.92 9.93 -14.88
C ASP A 9 1.94 9.16 -14.01
N TYR A 10 1.53 8.03 -13.42
CA TYR A 10 2.29 7.22 -12.46
C TYR A 10 2.20 5.73 -12.79
N LEU A 11 3.05 4.90 -12.18
CA LEU A 11 3.22 3.45 -12.35
C LEU A 11 3.62 3.00 -13.76
N ARG A 12 4.21 3.88 -14.57
CA ARG A 12 4.71 3.51 -15.91
C ARG A 12 5.88 2.50 -15.78
N PRO A 13 5.96 1.46 -16.64
CA PRO A 13 5.18 1.23 -17.86
C PRO A 13 3.92 0.38 -17.66
N SER A 14 3.41 0.19 -16.44
CA SER A 14 2.23 -0.66 -16.18
C SER A 14 1.03 -0.16 -16.97
N PRO A 15 0.56 -0.89 -18.00
CA PRO A 15 -0.49 -0.39 -18.87
C PRO A 15 -1.84 -0.48 -18.15
N HIS A 16 -2.41 0.67 -17.80
CA HIS A 16 -3.80 0.76 -17.34
C HIS A 16 -4.68 0.88 -18.57
N CYS A 17 -5.13 -0.27 -19.10
CA CYS A 17 -5.99 -0.31 -20.27
C CYS A 17 -7.44 -0.63 -19.90
N GLY A 18 -8.37 -0.15 -20.72
CA GLY A 18 -9.74 -0.62 -20.68
C GLY A 18 -9.89 -1.90 -21.52
N ILE A 19 -10.63 -2.87 -20.99
CA ILE A 19 -10.98 -4.10 -21.71
C ILE A 19 -12.43 -4.00 -22.18
N LYS A 20 -12.65 -4.10 -23.50
CA LYS A 20 -13.98 -4.11 -24.10
C LYS A 20 -14.40 -5.54 -24.45
N MET A 21 -15.42 -6.03 -23.77
CA MET A 21 -16.03 -7.35 -24.04
C MET A 21 -17.33 -7.15 -24.83
N GLN A 22 -17.34 -7.51 -26.11
CA GLN A 22 -18.52 -7.42 -26.99
C GLN A 22 -18.85 -8.80 -27.56
N ASN A 23 -20.10 -9.25 -27.36
CA ASN A 23 -20.58 -10.56 -27.83
C ASN A 23 -19.68 -11.73 -27.39
N VAL A 24 -19.02 -11.59 -26.23
CA VAL A 24 -18.16 -12.64 -25.66
C VAL A 24 -19.05 -13.67 -25.01
N ARG A 25 -18.96 -14.93 -25.47
CA ARG A 25 -19.59 -16.06 -24.79
C ARG A 25 -18.61 -16.61 -23.76
N VAL A 26 -19.01 -16.60 -22.50
CA VAL A 26 -18.29 -17.26 -21.41
C VAL A 26 -19.10 -18.50 -21.04
N PRO A 27 -18.55 -19.72 -21.18
CA PRO A 27 -19.23 -20.94 -20.75
C PRO A 27 -19.56 -20.92 -19.26
N ALA A 28 -20.66 -21.56 -18.87
CA ALA A 28 -21.07 -21.63 -17.47
C ALA A 28 -20.02 -22.34 -16.60
N GLU A 29 -19.29 -23.32 -17.15
CA GLU A 29 -18.19 -23.99 -16.44
C GLU A 29 -17.01 -23.07 -16.08
N ASN A 30 -16.91 -21.88 -16.71
CA ASN A 30 -15.86 -20.91 -16.43
C ASN A 30 -16.28 -19.87 -15.38
N MET A 31 -17.50 -19.95 -14.85
CA MET A 31 -17.96 -19.06 -13.79
C MET A 31 -17.28 -19.43 -12.47
N LEU A 32 -16.60 -18.46 -11.85
CA LEU A 32 -16.01 -18.62 -10.54
C LEU A 32 -17.06 -18.24 -9.48
N GLY A 33 -17.46 -19.23 -8.68
CA GLY A 33 -18.48 -19.06 -7.64
C GLY A 33 -19.92 -19.00 -8.18
N PRO A 34 -20.91 -18.83 -7.27
CA PRO A 34 -22.32 -18.68 -7.66
C PRO A 34 -22.58 -17.40 -8.45
N GLU A 35 -23.59 -17.43 -9.32
CA GLU A 35 -24.04 -16.23 -10.02
C GLU A 35 -24.50 -15.15 -9.01
N GLY A 36 -24.02 -13.93 -9.20
CA GLY A 36 -24.32 -12.79 -8.33
C GLY A 36 -23.49 -12.71 -7.04
N ASP A 37 -22.64 -13.70 -6.75
CA ASP A 37 -21.91 -13.80 -5.47
C ASP A 37 -20.40 -13.49 -5.59
N ALA A 38 -19.94 -13.04 -6.77
CA ALA A 38 -18.52 -12.81 -7.04
C ALA A 38 -17.86 -11.79 -6.10
N PHE A 39 -18.62 -10.83 -5.57
CA PHE A 39 -18.07 -9.85 -4.63
C PHE A 39 -17.68 -10.51 -3.31
N ASP A 40 -18.58 -11.28 -2.70
CA ASP A 40 -18.36 -11.89 -1.40
C ASP A 40 -17.46 -13.13 -1.49
N ALA A 41 -17.66 -13.97 -2.52
CA ALA A 41 -16.92 -15.20 -2.72
C ALA A 41 -15.48 -15.00 -3.23
N ILE A 42 -15.20 -13.89 -3.94
CA ILE A 42 -13.90 -13.68 -4.60
C ILE A 42 -13.28 -12.35 -4.17
N SER A 43 -13.99 -11.24 -4.35
CA SER A 43 -13.41 -9.90 -4.19
C SER A 43 -13.01 -9.61 -2.75
N LEU A 44 -13.83 -10.01 -1.77
CA LEU A 44 -13.51 -9.82 -0.35
C LEU A 44 -12.30 -10.66 0.12
N PRO A 45 -12.21 -11.98 -0.15
CA PRO A 45 -11.01 -12.75 0.14
C PRO A 45 -9.76 -12.20 -0.56
N MET A 46 -9.86 -11.88 -1.85
CA MET A 46 -8.73 -11.34 -2.61
C MET A 46 -8.22 -10.03 -2.01
N ARG A 47 -9.13 -9.14 -1.60
CA ARG A 47 -8.76 -7.88 -0.95
C ARG A 47 -7.94 -8.10 0.32
N ARG A 48 -8.20 -9.16 1.10
CA ARG A 48 -7.40 -9.48 2.30
C ARG A 48 -5.96 -9.83 1.93
N THR A 49 -5.80 -10.63 0.88
CA THR A 49 -4.48 -10.96 0.33
C THR A 49 -3.77 -9.71 -0.21
N GLU A 50 -4.49 -8.84 -0.95
CA GLU A 50 -3.94 -7.57 -1.44
C GLU A 50 -3.51 -6.64 -0.30
N ASP A 51 -4.30 -6.59 0.78
CA ASP A 51 -4.00 -5.80 1.98
C ASP A 51 -2.74 -6.32 2.70
N ALA A 52 -2.51 -7.63 2.75
CA ALA A 52 -1.27 -8.22 3.26
C ALA A 52 -0.07 -7.90 2.35
N ILE A 53 -0.23 -8.03 1.02
CA ILE A 53 0.84 -7.78 0.04
C ILE A 53 1.19 -6.29 -0.05
N PHE A 54 0.24 -5.39 0.25
CA PHE A 54 0.45 -3.94 0.18
C PHE A 54 1.72 -3.53 0.94
N ALA A 55 1.87 -3.96 2.19
CA ALA A 55 3.00 -3.59 3.05
C ALA A 55 4.35 -4.03 2.44
N ALA A 56 4.42 -5.23 1.85
CA ALA A 56 5.62 -5.73 1.18
C ALA A 56 6.00 -4.87 -0.02
N SER A 57 5.01 -4.49 -0.84
CA SER A 57 5.24 -3.64 -2.02
C SER A 57 5.81 -2.27 -1.64
N LYS A 58 5.30 -1.65 -0.56
CA LYS A 58 5.78 -0.35 -0.08
C LYS A 58 7.15 -0.45 0.56
N ALA A 59 7.40 -1.49 1.34
CA ALA A 59 8.73 -1.76 1.89
C ALA A 59 9.78 -1.89 0.78
N GLY A 60 9.46 -2.62 -0.29
CA GLY A 60 10.32 -2.76 -1.47
C GLY A 60 10.58 -1.44 -2.20
N ALA A 61 9.51 -0.68 -2.48
CA ALA A 61 9.60 0.62 -3.12
C ALA A 61 10.45 1.61 -2.31
N ILE A 62 10.24 1.68 -0.99
CA ILE A 62 11.03 2.54 -0.11
C ILE A 62 12.50 2.14 -0.13
N ARG A 63 12.85 0.86 0.03
CA ARG A 63 14.25 0.41 -0.04
C ARG A 63 14.91 0.77 -1.37
N HIS A 64 14.16 0.64 -2.47
CA HIS A 64 14.62 1.04 -3.79
C HIS A 64 14.92 2.54 -3.85
N LEU A 65 13.99 3.39 -3.39
CA LEU A 65 14.18 4.84 -3.34
C LEU A 65 15.41 5.23 -2.49
N LEU A 66 15.55 4.67 -1.29
CA LEU A 66 16.69 4.98 -0.40
C LEU A 66 18.02 4.63 -1.06
N LYS A 67 18.11 3.49 -1.75
CA LYS A 67 19.32 3.10 -2.49
C LYS A 67 19.66 4.09 -3.59
N HIS A 68 18.66 4.58 -4.32
CA HIS A 68 18.86 5.57 -5.38
C HIS A 68 19.23 6.95 -4.83
N ILE A 69 18.61 7.38 -3.73
CA ILE A 69 18.97 8.61 -3.03
C ILE A 69 20.45 8.59 -2.62
N CYS A 70 20.92 7.49 -2.03
CA CYS A 70 22.35 7.35 -1.69
C CYS A 70 23.28 7.43 -2.91
N ALA A 71 22.86 6.89 -4.06
CA ALA A 71 23.66 6.87 -5.27
C ALA A 71 23.72 8.24 -5.97
N GLU A 72 22.61 8.98 -5.95
CA GLU A 72 22.48 10.23 -6.69
C GLU A 72 22.82 11.49 -5.85
N ALA A 73 22.77 11.40 -4.51
CA ALA A 73 23.09 12.49 -3.59
C ALA A 73 24.24 12.13 -2.62
N PRO A 74 25.48 11.94 -3.10
CA PRO A 74 26.61 11.54 -2.25
C PRO A 74 26.95 12.54 -1.15
N THR A 75 26.57 13.82 -1.32
CA THR A 75 26.77 14.88 -0.32
C THR A 75 25.92 14.69 0.94
N LEU A 76 24.88 13.83 0.91
CA LEU A 76 24.14 13.40 2.10
C LEU A 76 25.07 12.87 3.19
N ALA A 77 26.16 12.21 2.81
CA ALA A 77 27.13 11.66 3.74
C ALA A 77 27.84 12.74 4.59
N ASN A 78 27.80 14.01 4.18
CA ASN A 78 28.41 15.13 4.89
C ASN A 78 27.45 15.77 5.90
N ASN A 79 26.18 15.34 5.95
CA ASN A 79 25.17 15.85 6.86
C ASN A 79 24.72 14.74 7.83
N GLU A 80 25.12 14.86 9.10
CA GLU A 80 24.82 13.88 10.15
C GLU A 80 23.31 13.68 10.38
N GLU A 81 22.53 14.74 10.33
CA GLU A 81 21.06 14.67 10.48
C GLU A 81 20.45 13.88 9.32
N SER A 82 20.91 14.13 8.10
CA SER A 82 20.42 13.43 6.91
C SER A 82 20.83 11.95 6.89
N LEU A 83 22.06 11.62 7.31
CA LEU A 83 22.50 10.24 7.50
C LEU A 83 21.70 9.51 8.58
N THR A 84 21.42 10.20 9.68
CA THR A 84 20.58 9.68 10.76
C THR A 84 19.17 9.38 10.26
N GLU A 85 18.59 10.29 9.47
CA GLU A 85 17.26 10.11 8.92
C GLU A 85 17.21 8.98 7.88
N LEU A 86 18.21 8.88 7.01
CA LEU A 86 18.37 7.77 6.08
C LEU A 86 18.44 6.41 6.82
N GLY A 87 19.17 6.34 7.93
CA GLY A 87 19.24 5.15 8.79
C GLY A 87 17.88 4.79 9.38
N LYS A 88 17.13 5.78 9.89
CA LYS A 88 15.77 5.58 10.42
C LYS A 88 14.80 5.11 9.34
N LEU A 89 14.85 5.70 8.14
CA LEU A 89 14.02 5.30 7.00
C LEU A 89 14.33 3.87 6.56
N SER A 90 15.60 3.49 6.52
CA SER A 90 16.05 2.13 6.20
C SER A 90 15.49 1.12 7.19
N ALA A 91 15.65 1.36 8.50
CA ALA A 91 15.10 0.49 9.54
C ALA A 91 13.57 0.40 9.50
N ALA A 92 12.89 1.53 9.28
CA ALA A 92 11.42 1.54 9.17
C ALA A 92 10.92 0.76 7.95
N SER A 93 11.65 0.77 6.83
CA SER A 93 11.33 -0.05 5.66
C SER A 93 11.41 -1.55 5.94
N ALA A 94 12.32 -1.99 6.81
CA ALA A 94 12.39 -3.37 7.28
C ALA A 94 11.19 -3.71 8.17
N GLY A 95 10.77 -2.77 9.03
CA GLY A 95 9.55 -2.89 9.85
C GLY A 95 8.28 -3.08 9.03
N LEU A 96 8.10 -2.33 7.94
CA LEU A 96 7.01 -2.56 6.98
C LEU A 96 7.06 -3.96 6.36
N GLY A 97 8.26 -4.45 6.06
CA GLY A 97 8.46 -5.82 5.57
C GLY A 97 8.01 -6.87 6.58
N ALA A 98 8.34 -6.69 7.86
CA ALA A 98 7.92 -7.58 8.93
C ALA A 98 6.39 -7.62 9.09
N LEU A 99 5.72 -6.46 9.03
CA LEU A 99 4.25 -6.40 9.05
C LEU A 99 3.63 -7.17 7.88
N ALA A 100 4.25 -7.10 6.69
CA ALA A 100 3.77 -7.84 5.53
C ALA A 100 3.85 -9.36 5.72
N PHE A 101 4.98 -9.85 6.25
CA PHE A 101 5.15 -11.27 6.56
C PHE A 101 4.17 -11.73 7.63
N GLN A 102 3.97 -10.94 8.68
CA GLN A 102 2.98 -11.25 9.71
C GLN A 102 1.56 -11.33 9.13
N GLY A 103 1.20 -10.40 8.24
CA GLY A 103 -0.10 -10.42 7.56
C GLY A 103 -0.28 -11.68 6.69
N ALA A 104 0.76 -12.08 5.96
CA ALA A 104 0.74 -13.30 5.16
C ALA A 104 0.62 -14.57 6.03
N GLU A 105 1.42 -14.67 7.10
CA GLU A 105 1.39 -15.81 8.03
C GLU A 105 0.01 -15.99 8.68
N LEU A 106 -0.64 -14.89 9.08
CA LEU A 106 -2.00 -14.95 9.62
C LEU A 106 -3.02 -15.47 8.61
N LEU A 107 -2.88 -15.11 7.33
CA LEU A 107 -3.73 -15.63 6.26
C LEU A 107 -3.44 -17.11 5.96
N ASP A 108 -2.19 -17.55 6.07
CA ASP A 108 -1.81 -18.96 5.90
C ASP A 108 -2.38 -19.84 7.02
N ILE A 109 -2.45 -19.32 8.26
CA ILE A 109 -2.99 -20.04 9.42
C ILE A 109 -4.52 -20.16 9.35
N ASP A 110 -5.21 -19.02 9.23
CA ASP A 110 -6.68 -18.97 9.15
C ASP A 110 -7.11 -17.66 8.46
N PRO A 111 -7.39 -17.69 7.15
CA PRO A 111 -7.72 -16.49 6.37
C PRO A 111 -9.10 -15.91 6.71
N VAL A 112 -9.96 -16.68 7.39
CA VAL A 112 -11.29 -16.22 7.82
C VAL A 112 -11.22 -15.68 9.24
N GLY A 113 -10.68 -16.46 10.19
CA GLY A 113 -10.57 -16.06 11.59
C GLY A 113 -9.61 -14.89 11.83
N ASN A 114 -8.57 -14.75 11.00
CA ASN A 114 -7.58 -13.67 11.16
C ASN A 114 -7.84 -12.44 10.28
N ALA A 115 -8.97 -12.38 9.56
CA ALA A 115 -9.25 -11.31 8.60
C ALA A 115 -9.19 -9.90 9.23
N ASP A 116 -9.72 -9.74 10.43
CA ASP A 116 -9.71 -8.45 11.14
C ASP A 116 -8.29 -8.03 11.57
N ALA A 117 -7.48 -8.98 12.03
CA ALA A 117 -6.10 -8.74 12.41
C ALA A 117 -5.25 -8.31 11.20
N VAL A 118 -5.42 -9.00 10.07
CA VAL A 118 -4.77 -8.65 8.79
C VAL A 118 -5.22 -7.26 8.32
N GLY A 119 -6.51 -6.96 8.42
CA GLY A 119 -7.05 -5.63 8.09
C GLY A 119 -6.48 -4.51 8.97
N ALA A 120 -6.22 -4.79 10.26
CA ALA A 120 -5.57 -3.84 11.17
C ALA A 120 -4.09 -3.64 10.82
N ILE A 121 -3.36 -4.72 10.52
CA ILE A 121 -1.97 -4.67 10.05
C ILE A 121 -1.85 -3.83 8.78
N ALA A 122 -2.72 -4.09 7.79
CA ALA A 122 -2.72 -3.37 6.53
C ALA A 122 -3.04 -1.88 6.71
N ALA A 123 -3.97 -1.53 7.61
CA ALA A 123 -4.27 -0.14 7.94
C ALA A 123 -3.06 0.57 8.57
N SER A 124 -2.40 -0.08 9.53
CA SER A 124 -1.18 0.45 10.16
C SER A 124 -0.05 0.62 9.14
N ALA A 125 0.18 -0.39 8.29
CA ALA A 125 1.20 -0.34 7.26
C ALA A 125 0.98 0.79 6.24
N ARG A 126 -0.29 1.09 5.89
CA ARG A 126 -0.65 2.21 5.00
C ARG A 126 -0.31 3.56 5.60
N GLU A 127 -0.69 3.77 6.85
CA GLU A 127 -0.39 5.01 7.57
C GLU A 127 1.13 5.19 7.72
N TRP A 128 1.81 4.13 8.15
CA TRP A 128 3.26 4.17 8.31
C TRP A 128 3.98 4.40 6.98
N ALA A 129 3.59 3.73 5.91
CA ALA A 129 4.17 3.95 4.58
C ALA A 129 3.94 5.38 4.07
N SER A 130 2.79 6.00 4.40
CA SER A 130 2.51 7.40 4.05
C SER A 130 3.46 8.34 4.79
N SER A 131 3.62 8.15 6.10
CA SER A 131 4.59 8.91 6.90
C SER A 131 6.03 8.74 6.41
N LEU A 132 6.43 7.52 6.01
CA LEU A 132 7.77 7.30 5.46
C LEU A 132 7.95 7.99 4.10
N HIS A 133 6.93 8.02 3.26
CA HIS A 133 6.98 8.75 2.00
C HIS A 133 7.15 10.26 2.22
N GLU A 134 6.42 10.85 3.16
CA GLU A 134 6.56 12.28 3.52
C GLU A 134 7.99 12.59 4.00
N ARG A 135 8.56 11.73 4.85
CA ARG A 135 9.93 11.86 5.35
C ARG A 135 10.98 11.71 4.25
N ILE A 136 10.75 10.83 3.27
CA ILE A 136 11.62 10.69 2.08
C ILE A 136 11.58 11.97 1.25
N THR A 137 10.39 12.54 1.01
CA THR A 137 10.25 13.80 0.27
C THR A 137 10.96 14.94 1.01
N ALA A 138 10.79 15.05 2.33
CA ALA A 138 11.50 16.03 3.14
C ALA A 138 13.03 15.85 3.09
N LEU A 139 13.52 14.60 3.11
CA LEU A 139 14.96 14.32 2.96
C LEU A 139 15.49 14.75 1.59
N ILE A 140 14.70 14.60 0.52
CA ILE A 140 15.09 15.07 -0.81
C ILE A 140 15.15 16.60 -0.81
N ASP A 141 14.13 17.27 -0.29
CA ASP A 141 14.00 18.74 -0.30
C ASP A 141 15.13 19.45 0.46
N THR A 142 15.69 18.82 1.52
CA THR A 142 16.78 19.42 2.31
C THR A 142 18.15 19.39 1.62
N THR A 143 18.33 18.59 0.56
CA THR A 143 19.67 18.28 0.04
C THR A 143 20.21 19.22 -1.03
N GLN A 144 19.48 20.28 -1.42
CA GLN A 144 19.82 21.18 -2.56
C GLN A 144 20.16 20.45 -3.87
N TRP A 145 19.86 19.16 -3.94
CA TRP A 145 20.11 18.30 -5.07
C TRP A 145 18.80 18.08 -5.82
N THR A 146 18.88 17.94 -7.14
CA THR A 146 17.71 17.69 -8.00
C THR A 146 17.66 16.21 -8.37
N PRO A 147 16.60 15.47 -7.97
CA PRO A 147 16.39 14.09 -8.37
C PRO A 147 16.51 13.86 -9.88
N SER A 148 17.10 12.74 -10.28
CA SER A 148 16.98 12.30 -11.66
C SER A 148 15.50 12.10 -12.04
N PRO A 149 15.14 12.19 -13.34
CA PRO A 149 13.77 11.91 -13.78
C PRO A 149 13.26 10.53 -13.33
N THR A 150 14.15 9.54 -13.26
CA THR A 150 13.83 8.19 -12.81
C THR A 150 13.48 8.17 -11.32
N LEU A 151 14.28 8.80 -10.45
CA LEU A 151 13.96 8.85 -9.03
C LEU A 151 12.69 9.68 -8.78
N ALA A 152 12.55 10.81 -9.46
CA ALA A 152 11.35 11.65 -9.36
C ALA A 152 10.08 10.86 -9.72
N ALA A 153 10.13 10.07 -10.81
CA ALA A 153 9.03 9.19 -11.20
C ALA A 153 8.75 8.10 -10.14
N ALA A 154 9.79 7.47 -9.58
CA ALA A 154 9.59 6.45 -8.55
C ALA A 154 9.00 7.04 -7.25
N CYS A 155 9.39 8.26 -6.85
CA CYS A 155 8.77 8.97 -5.73
C CYS A 155 7.30 9.30 -6.01
N LEU A 156 6.99 9.78 -7.23
CA LEU A 156 5.63 10.03 -7.68
C LEU A 156 4.77 8.76 -7.62
N ASP A 157 5.30 7.64 -8.10
CA ASP A 157 4.65 6.34 -8.10
C ASP A 157 4.32 5.86 -6.69
N LEU A 158 5.27 5.99 -5.76
CA LEU A 158 5.03 5.67 -4.35
C LEU A 158 3.91 6.54 -3.78
N GLY A 159 3.98 7.86 -3.94
CA GLY A 159 2.99 8.80 -3.42
C GLY A 159 1.58 8.58 -3.98
N LYS A 160 1.47 8.42 -5.31
CA LYS A 160 0.18 8.19 -5.97
C LYS A 160 -0.41 6.83 -5.59
N SER A 161 0.42 5.79 -5.50
CA SER A 161 -0.05 4.45 -5.12
C SER A 161 -0.48 4.33 -3.65
N LEU A 162 0.00 5.21 -2.77
CA LEU A 162 -0.51 5.36 -1.39
C LEU A 162 -1.92 6.00 -1.37
N GLY A 163 -2.27 6.79 -2.39
CA GLY A 163 -3.61 7.39 -2.55
C GLY A 163 -4.69 6.44 -3.02
N ILE A 164 -4.34 5.26 -3.53
CA ILE A 164 -5.31 4.29 -4.06
C ILE A 164 -6.21 3.77 -2.93
N ALA A 165 -7.52 3.74 -3.20
CA ALA A 165 -8.56 3.26 -2.28
C ALA A 165 -8.65 4.01 -0.93
N ARG A 166 -8.08 5.24 -0.84
CA ARG A 166 -8.11 6.08 0.37
C ARG A 166 -9.50 6.21 1.01
N GLY A 167 -10.54 6.41 0.19
CA GLY A 167 -11.92 6.52 0.68
C GLY A 167 -12.42 5.26 1.40
N ALA A 168 -12.10 4.08 0.88
CA ALA A 168 -12.49 2.81 1.50
C ALA A 168 -11.81 2.62 2.86
N TYR A 169 -10.52 2.98 2.98
CA TYR A 169 -9.81 2.91 4.25
C TYR A 169 -10.28 3.95 5.26
N ALA A 170 -10.63 5.16 4.83
CA ALA A 170 -11.22 6.18 5.70
C ALA A 170 -12.54 5.69 6.32
N ILE A 171 -13.40 5.05 5.52
CA ILE A 171 -14.65 4.44 6.00
C ILE A 171 -14.36 3.34 7.04
N GLN A 172 -13.41 2.45 6.76
CA GLN A 172 -13.03 1.38 7.70
C GLN A 172 -12.40 1.93 8.99
N ALA A 173 -11.56 2.96 8.91
CA ALA A 173 -10.98 3.63 10.07
C ALA A 173 -12.06 4.26 10.95
N ARG A 174 -13.04 4.95 10.34
CA ARG A 174 -14.20 5.49 11.07
C ARG A 174 -14.99 4.37 11.77
N ARG A 175 -15.25 3.25 11.09
CA ARG A 175 -15.94 2.10 11.70
C ARG A 175 -15.19 1.54 12.91
N ARG A 176 -13.87 1.37 12.81
CA ARG A 176 -13.02 0.96 13.94
C ARG A 176 -13.09 1.94 15.10
N GLY A 177 -13.07 3.25 14.81
CA GLY A 177 -13.21 4.30 15.83
C GLY A 177 -14.56 4.29 16.55
N VAL A 178 -15.66 4.12 15.80
CA VAL A 178 -17.01 3.99 16.38
C VAL A 178 -17.09 2.77 17.30
N ALA A 179 -16.65 1.60 16.82
CA ALA A 179 -16.68 0.37 17.62
C ALA A 179 -15.82 0.46 18.89
N LEU A 180 -14.68 1.15 18.84
CA LEU A 180 -13.85 1.40 20.02
C LEU A 180 -14.57 2.30 21.04
N PHE A 181 -15.22 3.36 20.56
CA PHE A 181 -15.96 4.29 21.41
C PHE A 181 -17.15 3.60 22.12
N GLU A 182 -17.96 2.85 21.38
CA GLU A 182 -19.12 2.13 21.90
C GLU A 182 -18.74 1.10 22.97
N ARG A 183 -17.71 0.27 22.72
CA ARG A 183 -17.19 -0.69 23.71
C ARG A 183 -16.73 -0.02 25.00
N THR A 184 -16.15 1.17 24.89
CA THR A 184 -15.66 1.92 26.07
C THR A 184 -16.82 2.49 26.87
N THR A 185 -17.92 2.89 26.23
CA THR A 185 -19.11 3.39 26.92
C THR A 185 -19.88 2.29 27.64
N GLU A 186 -19.98 1.08 27.09
CA GLU A 186 -20.65 -0.07 27.73
C GLU A 186 -19.97 -0.50 29.03
N ILE A 187 -18.63 -0.47 29.05
CA ILE A 187 -17.82 -0.76 30.25
C ILE A 187 -18.06 0.28 31.36
N ASN A 188 -18.28 1.55 31.00
CA ASN A 188 -18.51 2.62 31.98
C ASN A 188 -19.95 2.65 32.51
N THR A 189 -20.87 1.88 31.93
CA THR A 189 -22.28 1.77 32.36
C THR A 189 -22.63 0.46 33.06
N SER A 190 -21.65 -0.46 33.22
CA SER A 190 -21.77 -1.74 33.91
C SER A 190 -21.06 -1.73 35.25
#